data_AF-A0A9D1G8J9-F1
#
_entry.id   AF-A0A9D1G8J9-F1
#
_cell.length_a   1.000
_cell.length_b   1.000
_cell.length_c   1.000
_cell.angle_alpha   90.00
_cell.angle_beta   90.00
_cell.angle_gamma   90.00
#
_symmetry.space_group_name_H-M   'P 1'
#
loop_
_entity.id
_entity.type
_entity.pdbx_description
1 polymer ?
#
loop_
_entity_poly.entity_id
_entity_poly.type
_entity_poly.pdbx_seq_one_letter_code
_entity_poly.pdbx_strand_id
1 'polypeptide(L)'
;TSKKMEIKLDTVKPYVDSVLTFEELQALLDSRNIDITTLELDVLDNASYYGRIFARSGGVADAIRQALKEQGKEDFEYNPISCDGIDACRLALAKASNGTLPNNLIEGMACVGGCIGGPCCLTHEVRDKNEVDKYGKEAHEKTISSAIRIYQHTPIKD
;
A
#
# COMPACT_ATOMS: atom_id res chain seq x y z
N THR A 1 -1.31 12.91 11.29
CA THR A 1 -1.48 11.52 10.80
C THR A 1 -0.13 11.03 10.27
N SER A 2 0.11 9.72 10.15
CA SER A 2 1.45 9.18 9.86
C SER A 2 2.08 9.75 8.58
N LYS A 3 1.34 9.77 7.45
CA LYS A 3 1.82 10.33 6.18
C LYS A 3 2.14 11.83 6.24
N LYS A 4 1.40 12.62 7.03
CA LYS A 4 1.72 14.04 7.28
C LYS A 4 2.97 14.26 8.12
N MET A 5 3.45 13.23 8.82
CA MET A 5 4.75 13.25 9.49
C MET A 5 5.87 12.76 8.58
N GLU A 6 5.60 11.75 7.74
CA GLU A 6 6.57 11.22 6.78
C GLU A 6 7.06 12.27 5.77
N ILE A 7 6.16 13.12 5.26
CA ILE A 7 6.53 14.23 4.36
C ILE A 7 7.52 15.23 4.99
N LYS A 8 7.58 15.30 6.32
CA LYS A 8 8.50 16.21 7.04
C LYS A 8 9.92 15.67 7.13
N LEU A 9 10.17 14.41 6.74
CA LEU A 9 11.50 13.83 6.75
C LEU A 9 12.37 14.50 5.67
N ASP A 10 13.62 14.83 6.00
CA ASP A 10 14.54 15.48 5.06
C ASP A 10 14.78 14.66 3.79
N THR A 11 14.66 13.34 3.89
CA THR A 11 14.77 12.39 2.78
C THR A 11 13.52 12.32 1.90
N VAL A 12 12.38 12.81 2.36
CA VAL A 12 11.07 12.73 1.67
C VAL A 12 10.62 14.08 1.16
N LYS A 13 10.84 15.15 1.93
CA LYS A 13 10.43 16.52 1.58
C LYS A 13 10.81 17.00 0.17
N PRO A 14 11.91 16.55 -0.48
CA PRO A 14 12.22 16.98 -1.84
C PRO A 14 11.32 16.36 -2.92
N TYR A 15 10.58 15.29 -2.60
CA TYR A 15 9.83 14.48 -3.56
C TYR A 15 8.30 14.58 -3.42
N VAL A 16 7.81 15.09 -2.30
CA VAL A 16 6.37 15.15 -2.02
C VAL A 16 6.03 16.53 -1.46
N ASP A 17 5.24 17.31 -2.20
CA ASP A 17 4.90 18.69 -1.81
C ASP A 17 3.77 18.76 -0.79
N SER A 18 2.84 17.80 -0.81
CA SER A 18 1.62 17.85 0.01
C SER A 18 1.04 16.47 0.32
N VAL A 19 0.35 16.37 1.46
CA VAL A 19 -0.40 15.18 1.88
C VAL A 19 -1.78 15.61 2.36
N LEU A 20 -2.82 15.04 1.77
CA LEU A 20 -4.21 15.21 2.18
C LEU A 20 -4.73 13.94 2.86
N THR A 21 -5.54 14.09 3.91
CA THR A 21 -6.40 12.99 4.40
C THR A 21 -7.63 12.86 3.50
N PHE A 22 -8.39 11.76 3.64
CA PHE A 22 -9.64 11.62 2.88
C PHE A 22 -10.66 12.72 3.24
N GLU A 23 -10.72 13.15 4.51
CA GLU A 23 -11.60 14.25 4.93
C GLU A 23 -11.19 15.59 4.31
N GLU A 24 -9.89 15.87 4.22
CA GLU A 24 -9.39 17.09 3.58
C GLU A 24 -9.62 17.08 2.07
N LEU A 25 -9.48 15.91 1.44
CA LEU A 25 -9.83 15.72 0.04
C LEU A 25 -11.33 15.94 -0.20
N GLN A 26 -12.20 15.40 0.66
CA GLN A 26 -13.64 15.63 0.59
C GLN A 26 -13.96 17.13 0.73
N ALA A 27 -13.39 17.80 1.73
CA ALA A 27 -13.59 19.24 1.92
C ALA A 27 -13.12 20.07 0.70
N LEU A 28 -12.04 19.66 0.03
CA LEU A 28 -11.57 20.30 -1.19
C LEU A 28 -12.60 20.15 -2.33
N LEU A 29 -13.15 18.96 -2.52
CA LEU A 29 -14.17 18.67 -3.54
C LEU A 29 -15.47 19.45 -3.25
N ASP A 30 -15.91 19.45 -1.99
CA ASP A 30 -17.10 20.18 -1.53
C ASP A 30 -16.96 21.69 -1.77
N SER A 31 -15.77 22.25 -1.51
CA SER A 31 -15.49 23.67 -1.77
C SER A 31 -15.64 24.08 -3.24
N ARG A 32 -15.59 23.10 -4.16
CA ARG A 32 -15.76 23.28 -5.60
C ARG A 32 -17.13 22.83 -6.09
N ASN A 33 -18.04 22.45 -5.18
CA ASN A 33 -19.34 21.86 -5.50
C ASN A 33 -19.24 20.64 -6.43
N ILE A 34 -18.22 19.79 -6.22
CA ILE A 34 -18.03 18.55 -6.98
C ILE A 34 -18.68 17.41 -6.23
N ASP A 35 -19.78 16.88 -6.77
CA ASP A 35 -20.43 15.67 -6.25
C ASP A 35 -19.86 14.42 -6.94
N ILE A 36 -18.95 13.73 -6.25
CA ILE A 36 -18.29 12.51 -6.75
C ILE A 36 -19.26 11.36 -7.04
N THR A 37 -20.46 11.36 -6.44
CA THR A 37 -21.45 10.29 -6.66
C THR A 37 -22.15 10.38 -8.01
N THR A 38 -22.04 11.55 -8.66
CA THR A 38 -22.64 11.83 -9.98
C THR A 38 -21.67 11.63 -11.14
N LEU A 39 -20.38 11.42 -10.85
CA LEU A 39 -19.35 11.26 -11.86
C LEU A 39 -19.32 9.83 -12.40
N GLU A 40 -19.03 9.69 -13.69
CA GLU A 40 -18.79 8.38 -14.28
C GLU A 40 -17.50 7.76 -13.71
N LEU A 41 -17.52 6.44 -13.52
CA LEU A 41 -16.34 5.71 -13.08
C LEU A 41 -15.32 5.70 -14.21
N ASP A 42 -14.16 6.28 -13.94
CA ASP A 42 -12.99 6.13 -14.79
C ASP A 42 -12.13 4.96 -14.32
N VAL A 43 -11.41 4.34 -15.24
CA VAL A 43 -10.62 3.15 -14.95
C VAL A 43 -9.25 3.55 -14.43
N LEU A 44 -8.86 3.01 -13.28
CA LEU A 44 -7.49 3.12 -12.79
C LEU A 44 -6.59 2.13 -13.54
N ASP A 45 -6.00 2.57 -14.64
CA ASP A 45 -5.32 1.71 -15.62
C ASP A 45 -3.90 1.27 -15.23
N ASN A 46 -3.26 1.89 -14.25
CA ASN A 46 -1.82 1.77 -14.03
C ASN A 46 -1.41 1.03 -12.74
N ALA A 47 -2.35 0.39 -12.04
CA ALA A 47 -2.06 -0.38 -10.84
C ALA A 47 -2.43 -1.85 -11.02
N SER A 48 -1.46 -2.75 -10.85
CA SER A 48 -1.71 -4.19 -10.85
C SER A 48 -2.52 -4.63 -9.63
N TYR A 49 -3.04 -5.87 -9.66
CA TYR A 49 -3.62 -6.52 -8.48
C TYR A 49 -2.74 -6.31 -7.23
N TYR A 50 -1.45 -6.59 -7.37
CA TYR A 50 -0.47 -6.51 -6.29
C TYR A 50 -0.23 -5.08 -5.80
N GLY A 51 -0.36 -4.06 -6.67
CA GLY A 51 -0.30 -2.66 -6.26
C GLY A 51 -1.56 -2.22 -5.49
N ARG A 52 -2.75 -2.67 -5.93
CA ARG A 52 -4.03 -2.31 -5.30
C ARG A 52 -4.18 -2.89 -3.89
N ILE A 53 -3.63 -4.07 -3.62
CA ILE A 53 -3.81 -4.75 -2.32
C ILE A 53 -2.86 -4.27 -1.21
N PHE A 54 -1.91 -3.35 -1.46
CA PHE A 54 -1.02 -2.81 -0.42
C PHE A 54 -1.78 -2.21 0.77
N ALA A 55 -3.00 -1.75 0.52
CA ALA A 55 -3.82 -1.11 1.53
C ALA A 55 -4.25 -2.04 2.68
N ARG A 56 -4.21 -3.37 2.49
CA ARG A 56 -4.53 -4.36 3.52
C ARG A 56 -3.27 -5.00 4.11
N SER A 57 -3.34 -5.43 5.37
CA SER A 57 -2.29 -6.27 5.95
C SER A 57 -2.06 -7.55 5.10
N GLY A 58 -0.81 -7.93 4.89
CA GLY A 58 -0.41 -8.99 3.95
C GLY A 58 -0.14 -8.52 2.52
N GLY A 59 -0.65 -7.35 2.13
CA GLY A 59 -0.67 -6.91 0.72
C GLY A 59 0.72 -6.67 0.14
N VAL A 60 1.62 -6.05 0.91
CA VAL A 60 2.99 -5.79 0.47
C VAL A 60 3.78 -7.10 0.46
N ALA A 61 3.56 -7.98 1.44
CA ALA A 61 4.20 -9.29 1.48
C ALA A 61 3.80 -10.17 0.28
N ASP A 62 2.53 -10.12 -0.14
CA ASP A 62 2.02 -10.79 -1.34
C ASP A 62 2.66 -10.22 -2.62
N ALA A 63 2.82 -8.91 -2.70
CA ALA A 63 3.47 -8.25 -3.83
C ALA A 63 4.97 -8.55 -3.93
N ILE A 64 5.68 -8.62 -2.80
CA ILE A 64 7.10 -9.03 -2.79
C ILE A 64 7.25 -10.47 -3.29
N ARG A 65 6.35 -11.38 -2.88
CA ARG A 65 6.34 -12.76 -3.40
C ARG A 65 6.21 -12.77 -4.92
N GLN A 66 5.30 -11.98 -5.45
CA GLN A 66 5.12 -11.87 -6.90
C GLN A 66 6.35 -11.27 -7.57
N ALA A 67 6.95 -10.23 -6.99
CA ALA A 67 8.15 -9.60 -7.53
C ALA A 67 9.33 -10.58 -7.60
N LEU A 68 9.53 -11.42 -6.58
CA LEU A 68 10.56 -12.47 -6.59
C LEU A 68 10.34 -13.46 -7.74
N LYS A 69 9.09 -13.88 -7.96
CA LYS A 69 8.72 -14.76 -9.08
C LYS A 69 9.01 -14.09 -10.43
N GLU A 70 8.56 -12.86 -10.63
CA GLU A 70 8.76 -12.12 -11.89
C GLU A 70 10.25 -11.83 -12.18
N GLN A 71 11.10 -11.76 -11.15
CA GLN A 71 12.54 -11.58 -11.27
C GLN A 71 13.32 -12.91 -11.36
N GLY A 72 12.64 -14.06 -11.43
CA GLY A 72 13.27 -15.38 -11.52
C GLY A 72 14.05 -15.78 -10.26
N LYS A 73 13.65 -15.26 -9.09
CA LYS A 73 14.26 -15.55 -7.77
C LYS A 73 13.51 -16.65 -7.03
N GLU A 74 13.11 -17.71 -7.73
CA GLU A 74 12.32 -18.81 -7.17
C GLU A 74 13.12 -19.66 -6.16
N ASP A 75 14.45 -19.67 -6.26
CA ASP A 75 15.34 -20.36 -5.33
C ASP A 75 15.47 -19.68 -3.96
N PHE A 76 14.96 -18.46 -3.81
CA PHE A 76 14.97 -17.75 -2.55
C PHE A 76 13.85 -18.27 -1.64
N GLU A 77 14.20 -18.84 -0.49
CA GLU A 77 13.23 -19.30 0.50
C GLU A 77 12.53 -18.10 1.16
N TYR A 78 11.44 -17.62 0.57
CA TYR A 78 10.70 -16.46 1.07
C TYR A 78 9.77 -16.84 2.24
N ASN A 79 10.10 -16.37 3.44
CA ASN A 79 9.38 -16.66 4.68
C ASN A 79 8.97 -15.37 5.42
N PRO A 80 7.95 -14.64 4.93
CA PRO A 80 7.51 -13.40 5.54
C PRO A 80 6.62 -13.62 6.78
N ILE A 81 6.58 -12.62 7.65
CA ILE A 81 5.53 -12.44 8.66
C ILE A 81 4.82 -11.10 8.43
N SER A 82 3.49 -11.13 8.36
CA SER A 82 2.65 -9.93 8.28
C SER A 82 2.11 -9.58 9.66
N CYS A 83 2.46 -8.41 10.15
CA CYS A 83 2.08 -7.91 11.46
C CYS A 83 0.92 -6.91 11.33
N ASP A 84 -0.24 -7.28 11.88
CA ASP A 84 -1.44 -6.44 11.84
C ASP A 84 -1.64 -5.69 13.17
N GLY A 85 -1.46 -4.37 13.14
CA GLY A 85 -1.47 -3.52 14.33
C GLY A 85 -0.09 -3.34 14.98
N ILE A 86 0.04 -2.24 15.72
CA ILE A 86 1.31 -1.83 16.33
C ILE A 86 1.87 -2.84 17.35
N ASP A 87 1.01 -3.56 18.06
CA ASP A 87 1.45 -4.53 19.07
C ASP A 87 2.01 -5.80 18.42
N ALA A 88 1.43 -6.26 17.32
CA ALA A 88 2.01 -7.35 16.51
C ALA A 88 3.37 -6.93 15.94
N CYS A 89 3.49 -5.69 15.46
CA CYS A 89 4.76 -5.15 14.96
C CYS A 89 5.83 -5.13 16.06
N ARG A 90 5.49 -4.64 17.26
CA ARG A 90 6.40 -4.61 18.41
C ARG A 90 6.89 -6.00 18.78
N LEU A 91 6.00 -6.99 18.82
CA LEU A 91 6.37 -8.37 19.12
C LEU A 91 7.34 -8.95 18.08
N ALA A 92 7.07 -8.75 16.79
CA ALA A 92 7.93 -9.24 15.72
C ALA A 92 9.31 -8.56 15.76
N LEU A 93 9.35 -7.24 15.95
CA LEU A 93 10.59 -6.48 16.08
C LEU A 93 11.40 -6.90 17.32
N ALA A 94 10.75 -7.18 18.45
CA ALA A 94 11.42 -7.67 19.65
C ALA A 94 12.03 -9.06 19.43
N LYS A 95 11.30 -9.98 18.77
CA LYS A 95 11.83 -11.30 18.40
C LYS A 95 13.02 -11.19 17.44
N ALA A 96 12.93 -10.29 16.46
CA ALA A 96 14.02 -10.02 15.52
C ALA A 96 15.26 -9.47 16.22
N SER A 97 15.08 -8.47 17.09
CA SER A 97 16.17 -7.89 17.89
C SER A 97 16.85 -8.91 18.79
N ASN A 98 16.12 -9.92 19.26
CA ASN A 98 16.64 -11.00 20.09
C ASN A 98 17.18 -12.19 19.28
N GLY A 99 17.18 -12.13 17.94
CA GLY A 99 17.65 -13.22 17.07
C GLY A 99 16.76 -14.48 17.11
N THR A 100 15.51 -14.35 17.56
CA THR A 100 14.57 -15.48 17.73
C THR A 100 13.45 -15.48 16.69
N LEU A 101 13.42 -14.50 15.78
CA LEU A 101 12.45 -14.49 14.69
C LEU A 101 12.90 -15.44 13.58
N PRO A 102 12.12 -16.48 13.22
CA PRO A 102 12.48 -17.42 12.16
C PRO A 102 12.22 -16.90 10.74
N ASN A 103 11.51 -15.77 10.62
CA ASN A 103 11.10 -15.15 9.36
C ASN A 103 12.20 -14.25 8.79
N ASN A 104 12.28 -14.15 7.47
CA ASN A 104 13.28 -13.34 6.77
C ASN A 104 12.75 -12.04 6.18
N LEU A 105 11.45 -11.75 6.36
CA LEU A 105 10.84 -10.46 6.06
C LEU A 105 9.76 -10.16 7.10
N ILE A 106 9.70 -8.92 7.59
CA ILE A 106 8.59 -8.41 8.40
C ILE A 106 7.84 -7.35 7.58
N GLU A 107 6.56 -7.58 7.32
CA GLU A 107 5.64 -6.53 6.89
C GLU A 107 4.92 -5.98 8.12
N GLY A 108 5.13 -4.70 8.44
CA GLY A 108 4.52 -4.06 9.60
C GLY A 108 3.44 -3.06 9.22
N MET A 109 2.21 -3.28 9.67
CA MET A 109 1.12 -2.32 9.58
C MET A 109 0.76 -1.81 10.98
N ALA A 110 0.89 -0.50 11.22
CA ALA A 110 0.60 0.06 12.55
C ALA A 110 -0.90 0.05 12.88
N CYS A 111 -1.76 0.16 11.86
CA CYS A 111 -3.21 0.09 11.99
C CYS A 111 -3.69 -1.34 11.77
N VAL A 112 -4.68 -1.76 12.56
CA VAL A 112 -5.35 -3.06 12.39
C VAL A 112 -6.11 -3.06 11.06
N GLY A 113 -6.02 -4.17 10.30
CA GLY A 113 -6.51 -4.30 8.94
C GLY A 113 -5.59 -3.69 7.88
N GLY A 114 -4.51 -3.00 8.24
CA GLY A 114 -3.68 -2.23 7.32
C GLY A 114 -4.15 -0.78 7.13
N CYS A 115 -3.76 -0.16 6.01
CA CYS A 115 -4.13 1.22 5.68
C CYS A 115 -5.64 1.45 5.61
N ILE A 116 -6.42 0.43 5.23
CA ILE A 116 -7.90 0.49 5.21
C ILE A 116 -8.54 0.64 6.60
N GLY A 117 -7.82 0.31 7.68
CA GLY A 117 -8.23 0.57 9.06
C GLY A 117 -7.56 1.81 9.65
N GLY A 118 -6.97 2.66 8.81
CA GLY A 118 -6.29 3.87 9.23
C GLY A 118 -7.25 4.92 9.81
N PRO A 119 -6.77 5.80 10.71
CA PRO A 119 -7.61 6.81 11.36
C PRO A 119 -8.14 7.91 10.43
N CYS A 120 -7.69 7.92 9.16
CA CYS A 120 -8.08 8.91 8.17
C CYS A 120 -9.11 8.37 7.16
N CYS A 121 -9.53 7.12 7.29
CA CYS A 121 -10.57 6.55 6.45
C CYS A 121 -11.93 7.17 6.77
N LEU A 122 -12.73 7.48 5.74
CA LEU A 122 -14.07 8.09 5.89
C LEU A 122 -15.10 7.16 6.53
N THR A 123 -14.83 5.86 6.57
CA THR A 123 -15.71 4.88 7.20
C THR A 123 -14.94 4.16 8.29
N HIS A 124 -15.59 3.98 9.44
CA HIS A 124 -15.05 3.27 10.61
C HIS A 124 -15.57 1.84 10.71
N GLU A 125 -16.30 1.37 9.70
CA GLU A 125 -16.65 -0.03 9.58
C GLU A 125 -15.40 -0.87 9.35
N VAL A 126 -15.44 -2.13 9.76
CA VAL A 126 -14.39 -3.10 9.41
C VAL A 126 -14.42 -3.24 7.89
N ARG A 127 -13.61 -2.44 7.19
CA ARG A 127 -13.47 -2.55 5.74
C ARG A 127 -12.96 -3.94 5.44
N ASP A 128 -13.74 -4.69 4.69
CA ASP A 128 -13.44 -6.08 4.44
C ASP A 128 -12.21 -6.17 3.54
N LYS A 129 -11.22 -6.94 4.01
CA LYS A 129 -10.09 -7.41 3.22
C LYS A 129 -10.56 -7.94 1.85
N ASN A 130 -11.71 -8.60 1.83
CA ASN A 130 -12.31 -9.16 0.63
C ASN A 130 -12.73 -8.08 -0.40
N GLU A 131 -13.20 -6.90 0.04
CA GLU A 131 -13.56 -5.82 -0.89
C GLU A 131 -12.30 -5.22 -1.54
N VAL A 132 -11.20 -5.08 -0.79
CA VAL A 132 -9.91 -4.69 -1.36
C VAL A 132 -9.40 -5.75 -2.34
N ASP A 133 -9.52 -7.04 -2.01
CA ASP A 133 -9.13 -8.12 -2.91
C ASP A 133 -10.02 -8.20 -4.16
N LYS A 134 -11.31 -7.88 -4.05
CA LYS A 134 -12.25 -7.78 -5.17
C LYS A 134 -11.88 -6.62 -6.09
N TYR A 135 -11.68 -5.43 -5.53
CA TYR A 135 -11.20 -4.26 -6.28
C TYR A 135 -9.81 -4.51 -6.90
N GLY A 136 -8.95 -5.25 -6.21
CA GLY A 136 -7.67 -5.69 -6.75
C GLY A 136 -7.84 -6.51 -8.02
N LYS A 137 -8.81 -7.44 -8.06
CA LYS A 137 -9.04 -8.34 -9.22
C LYS A 137 -9.55 -7.61 -10.46
N GLU A 138 -10.15 -6.44 -10.27
CA GLU A 138 -10.56 -5.52 -11.33
C GLU A 138 -9.37 -4.83 -12.02
N ALA A 139 -8.14 -5.00 -11.55
CA ALA A 139 -6.95 -4.49 -12.23
C ALA A 139 -6.84 -5.05 -13.65
N HIS A 140 -6.68 -4.16 -14.64
CA HIS A 140 -6.38 -4.56 -16.02
C HIS A 140 -5.04 -5.27 -16.09
N GLU A 141 -4.04 -4.68 -15.43
CA GLU A 141 -2.69 -5.22 -15.36
C GLU A 141 -2.59 -6.33 -14.30
N LYS A 142 -2.21 -7.55 -14.72
CA LYS A 142 -2.19 -8.72 -13.85
C LYS A 142 -0.85 -8.95 -13.17
N THR A 143 0.24 -8.43 -13.72
CA THR A 143 1.60 -8.57 -13.18
C THR A 143 2.15 -7.22 -12.74
N ILE A 144 3.20 -7.23 -11.92
CA ILE A 144 3.89 -5.99 -11.54
C ILE A 144 4.59 -5.41 -12.78
N SER A 145 5.26 -6.26 -13.55
CA SER A 145 5.98 -5.89 -14.76
C SER A 145 5.10 -5.24 -15.82
N SER A 146 3.86 -5.72 -15.99
CA SER A 146 2.94 -5.15 -16.98
C SER A 146 2.45 -3.76 -16.56
N ALA A 147 2.11 -3.57 -15.29
CA ALA A 147 1.70 -2.27 -14.73
C ALA A 147 2.79 -1.19 -14.81
N ILE A 148 4.07 -1.56 -14.68
CA ILE A 148 5.17 -0.58 -14.71
C ILE A 148 5.74 -0.33 -16.11
N ARG A 149 5.28 -1.04 -17.14
CA ARG A 149 5.84 -0.97 -18.50
C ARG A 149 5.85 0.46 -19.07
N ILE A 150 4.83 1.24 -18.77
CA ILE A 150 4.69 2.64 -19.22
C ILE A 150 5.80 3.56 -18.66
N TYR A 151 6.40 3.20 -17.51
CA TYR A 151 7.46 3.98 -16.87
C TYR A 151 8.86 3.58 -17.33
N GLN A 152 9.02 2.42 -17.98
CA GLN A 152 10.32 1.92 -18.43
C GLN A 152 10.84 2.58 -19.72
N HIS A 153 10.16 3.59 -20.28
CA HIS A 153 10.51 4.23 -21.55
C HIS A 153 11.06 5.66 -21.42
N THR A 154 11.28 6.17 -20.21
CA THR A 154 11.92 7.48 -20.03
C THR A 154 13.28 7.29 -19.36
N PRO A 155 14.41 7.39 -20.10
CA PRO A 155 15.70 7.57 -19.44
C PRO A 155 15.61 8.86 -18.63
N ILE A 156 15.76 8.77 -17.31
CA ILE A 156 16.04 9.92 -16.48
C ILE A 156 17.40 10.42 -16.99
N LYS A 157 17.40 11.53 -17.73
CA LYS A 157 18.64 12.23 -18.05
C LYS A 157 19.14 12.83 -16.73
N ASP A 158 20.26 12.33 -16.25
CA ASP A 158 21.09 13.00 -15.25
C ASP A 158 21.42 14.44 -15.67
#